data_AF-A0A3D5MW16-F1
#
_entry.id   AF-A0A3D5MW16-F1
#
_cell.length_a   1.000
_cell.length_b   1.000
_cell.length_c   1.000
_cell.angle_alpha   90.00
_cell.angle_beta   90.00
_cell.angle_gamma   90.00
#
_symmetry.space_group_name_H-M   'P 1'
#
loop_
_entity.id
_entity.type
_entity.pdbx_description
1 polymer ?
#
loop_
_entity_poly.entity_id
_entity_poly.type
_entity_poly.pdbx_seq_one_letter_code
_entity_poly.pdbx_strand_id
1 'polypeptide(L)'
;MNGNIINNGIYTEFNTEEDVDEWANENYGEWLEKLQRENYNCDCNDVADLLYCYTGSMNLIFNKILRGYLDFELEEDELKDFTNKINIINTEISNFKLKENIIVWRYTYKKFFEQLFESNKIKVGRKFIEKSFMSTTLLPKNLEEFALSNHYDTLLNICLTKGTNGAYVDFEKDGLNEREFLLPKGCKFKLIKKKFRLLRWPHYVYECELIG
;
A
#
# COMPACT_ATOMS: atom_id res chain seq x y z
N MET A 1 2.20 14.51 27.49
CA MET A 1 2.67 13.24 28.09
C MET A 1 2.87 12.24 26.99
N ASN A 2 4.08 11.68 26.97
CA ASN A 2 4.73 11.01 25.85
C ASN A 2 4.11 9.63 25.60
N GLY A 3 3.43 9.47 24.48
CA GLY A 3 3.01 8.16 24.00
C GLY A 3 4.17 7.54 23.24
N ASN A 4 4.86 6.58 23.88
CA ASN A 4 5.94 5.77 23.32
C ASN A 4 5.74 5.54 21.82
N ILE A 5 6.66 6.09 21.04
CA ILE A 5 6.86 5.75 19.65
C ILE A 5 7.42 4.33 19.69
N ILE A 6 6.81 3.37 18.98
CA ILE A 6 7.29 1.98 18.91
C ILE A 6 8.67 1.91 18.23
N ASN A 7 9.10 3.00 17.60
CA ASN A 7 10.41 3.17 17.04
C ASN A 7 11.48 3.33 18.16
N ASN A 8 11.73 2.24 18.89
CA ASN A 8 12.92 2.05 19.73
C ASN A 8 14.17 1.79 18.87
N GLY A 9 14.21 2.25 17.60
CA GLY A 9 15.25 1.92 16.63
C GLY A 9 15.14 0.52 16.02
N ILE A 10 13.98 -0.13 16.12
CA ILE A 10 13.77 -1.50 15.60
C ILE A 10 13.30 -1.50 14.13
N TYR A 11 12.69 -0.40 13.67
CA TYR A 11 12.15 -0.26 12.33
C TYR A 11 12.86 0.88 11.60
N THR A 12 13.21 0.62 10.34
CA THR A 12 13.75 1.64 9.44
C THR A 12 12.62 2.54 8.97
N GLU A 13 12.80 3.85 9.13
CA GLU A 13 11.89 4.90 8.65
C GLU A 13 12.67 5.83 7.73
N PHE A 14 12.24 5.92 6.48
CA PHE A 14 12.91 6.71 5.46
C PHE A 14 12.48 8.18 5.53
N ASN A 15 13.44 9.09 5.39
CA ASN A 15 13.20 10.53 5.50
C ASN A 15 13.61 11.31 4.26
N THR A 16 14.45 10.71 3.42
CA THR A 16 14.94 11.31 2.17
C THR A 16 14.65 10.40 0.99
N GLU A 17 14.63 10.98 -0.21
CA GLU A 17 14.49 10.22 -1.45
C GLU A 17 15.73 9.35 -1.71
N GLU A 18 16.92 9.87 -1.38
CA GLU A 18 18.19 9.17 -1.51
C GLU A 18 18.22 7.87 -0.67
N ASP A 19 17.79 7.93 0.59
CA ASP A 19 17.73 6.73 1.45
C ASP A 19 16.79 5.66 0.88
N VAL A 20 15.67 6.09 0.27
CA VAL A 20 14.71 5.17 -0.35
C VAL A 20 15.28 4.58 -1.64
N ASP A 21 15.95 5.39 -2.46
CA ASP A 21 16.55 4.95 -3.72
C ASP A 21 17.68 3.94 -3.50
N GLU A 22 18.56 4.21 -2.53
CA GLU A 22 19.63 3.29 -2.14
C GLU A 22 19.03 1.97 -1.67
N TRP A 23 18.06 2.03 -0.74
CA TRP A 23 17.39 0.83 -0.23
C TRP A 23 16.63 0.07 -1.32
N ALA A 24 15.92 0.77 -2.20
CA ALA A 24 15.17 0.16 -3.29
C ALA A 24 16.11 -0.54 -4.28
N ASN A 25 17.22 0.10 -4.65
CA ASN A 25 18.22 -0.48 -5.53
C ASN A 25 18.86 -1.75 -4.92
N GLU A 26 19.23 -1.70 -3.64
CA GLU A 26 19.82 -2.86 -2.93
C GLU A 26 18.86 -4.07 -2.80
N ASN A 27 17.56 -3.81 -2.78
CA ASN A 27 16.55 -4.85 -2.53
C ASN A 27 15.81 -5.30 -3.79
N TYR A 28 15.66 -4.42 -4.78
CA TYR A 28 14.81 -4.61 -5.96
C TYR A 28 15.44 -4.14 -7.27
N GLY A 29 16.67 -3.59 -7.29
CA GLY A 29 17.25 -2.93 -8.48
C GLY A 29 17.16 -3.74 -9.78
N GLU A 30 17.69 -4.97 -9.81
CA GLU A 30 17.61 -5.84 -10.99
C GLU A 30 16.17 -6.17 -11.43
N TRP A 31 15.22 -6.15 -10.50
CA TRP A 31 13.81 -6.39 -10.81
C TRP A 31 13.15 -5.13 -11.35
N LEU A 32 13.41 -3.97 -10.74
CA LEU A 32 12.92 -2.67 -11.19
C LEU A 32 13.37 -2.36 -12.63
N GLU A 33 14.62 -2.70 -12.98
CA GLU A 33 15.12 -2.58 -14.36
C GLU A 33 14.28 -3.39 -15.36
N LYS A 34 13.81 -4.58 -14.97
CA LYS A 34 12.95 -5.44 -15.81
C LYS A 34 11.51 -4.94 -15.91
N LEU A 35 11.08 -4.07 -14.98
CA LEU A 35 9.76 -3.44 -15.02
C LEU A 35 9.72 -2.22 -15.95
N GLN A 36 10.87 -1.61 -16.27
CA GLN A 36 10.89 -0.42 -17.11
C GLN A 36 10.59 -0.77 -18.58
N ARG A 37 9.67 0.00 -19.18
CA ARG A 37 9.26 -0.17 -20.58
C ARG A 37 9.08 1.17 -21.27
N GLU A 38 9.27 1.17 -22.58
CA GLU A 38 8.92 2.32 -23.41
C GLU A 38 7.40 2.54 -23.47
N ASN A 39 6.62 1.45 -23.57
CA ASN A 39 5.16 1.50 -23.65
C ASN A 39 4.57 0.40 -22.78
N TYR A 40 3.51 0.75 -22.05
CA TYR A 40 2.78 -0.18 -21.20
C TYR A 40 1.41 -0.53 -21.80
N ASN A 41 0.97 -1.77 -21.64
CA ASN A 41 -0.31 -2.27 -22.16
C ASN A 41 -1.16 -2.99 -21.09
N CYS A 42 -2.22 -2.33 -20.61
CA CYS A 42 -3.11 -2.87 -19.56
C CYS A 42 -3.94 -4.10 -19.96
N ASP A 43 -3.96 -4.46 -21.24
CA ASP A 43 -4.71 -5.63 -21.74
C ASP A 43 -3.88 -6.92 -21.68
N CYS A 44 -2.56 -6.83 -21.50
CA CYS A 44 -1.69 -7.99 -21.46
C CYS A 44 -1.52 -8.57 -20.04
N ASN A 45 -1.01 -9.79 -19.96
CA ASN A 45 -0.76 -10.51 -18.71
C ASN A 45 0.72 -10.43 -18.25
N ASP A 46 1.46 -9.44 -18.75
CA ASP A 46 2.83 -9.19 -18.33
C ASP A 46 2.86 -8.45 -16.98
N VAL A 47 3.76 -8.85 -16.09
CA VAL A 47 3.87 -8.29 -14.73
C VAL A 47 4.12 -6.79 -14.73
N ALA A 48 5.02 -6.29 -15.58
CA ALA A 48 5.39 -4.89 -15.60
C ALA A 48 4.24 -4.01 -16.09
N ASP A 49 3.56 -4.47 -17.14
CA ASP A 49 2.36 -3.84 -17.67
C ASP A 49 1.23 -3.81 -16.63
N LEU A 50 0.99 -4.93 -15.97
CA LEU A 50 -0.04 -5.04 -14.95
C LEU A 50 0.25 -4.19 -13.71
N LEU A 51 1.49 -4.16 -13.24
CA LEU A 51 1.90 -3.31 -12.12
C LEU A 51 1.74 -1.83 -12.48
N TYR A 52 2.24 -1.39 -13.64
CA TYR A 52 2.09 -0.01 -14.10
C TYR A 52 0.61 0.41 -14.19
N CYS A 53 -0.23 -0.45 -14.78
CA CYS A 53 -1.65 -0.16 -14.88
C CYS A 53 -2.36 -0.17 -13.53
N TYR A 54 -1.92 -1.03 -12.60
CA TYR A 54 -2.41 -1.04 -11.23
C TYR A 54 -2.06 0.25 -10.48
N THR A 55 -0.80 0.69 -10.50
CA THR A 55 -0.38 1.92 -9.80
C THR A 55 -1.08 3.16 -10.36
N GLY A 56 -1.45 3.13 -11.64
CA GLY A 56 -2.38 4.08 -12.26
C GLY A 56 -3.85 3.88 -11.87
N SER A 57 -4.70 3.59 -12.86
CA SER A 57 -6.16 3.60 -12.69
C SER A 57 -6.78 2.25 -12.34
N MET A 58 -6.09 1.14 -12.63
CA MET A 58 -6.67 -0.20 -12.45
C MET A 58 -6.76 -0.62 -10.98
N ASN A 59 -6.04 0.03 -10.06
CA ASN A 59 -6.21 -0.20 -8.62
C ASN A 59 -7.67 -0.05 -8.17
N LEU A 60 -8.45 0.85 -8.76
CA LEU A 60 -9.85 1.08 -8.40
C LEU A 60 -10.71 -0.13 -8.73
N ILE A 61 -10.49 -0.74 -9.90
CA ILE A 61 -11.26 -1.91 -10.34
C ILE A 61 -10.80 -3.13 -9.54
N PHE A 62 -9.49 -3.38 -9.49
CA PHE A 62 -8.94 -4.58 -8.85
C PHE A 62 -9.26 -4.62 -7.36
N ASN A 63 -9.10 -3.49 -6.66
CA ASN A 63 -9.36 -3.45 -5.23
C ASN A 63 -10.85 -3.53 -4.90
N LYS A 64 -11.75 -3.11 -5.80
CA LYS A 64 -13.19 -3.32 -5.61
C LYS A 64 -13.61 -4.78 -5.83
N ILE A 65 -13.09 -5.43 -6.88
CA ILE A 65 -13.29 -6.87 -7.11
C ILE A 65 -12.85 -7.65 -5.86
N LEU A 66 -11.64 -7.39 -5.35
CA LEU A 66 -11.10 -8.05 -4.17
C LEU A 66 -11.90 -7.81 -2.89
N ARG A 67 -12.55 -6.65 -2.76
CA ARG A 67 -13.43 -6.32 -1.62
C ARG A 67 -14.86 -6.83 -1.79
N GLY A 68 -15.21 -7.38 -2.95
CA GLY A 68 -16.55 -7.85 -3.28
C GLY A 68 -17.54 -6.71 -3.59
N TYR A 69 -17.04 -5.52 -3.92
CA TYR A 69 -17.86 -4.38 -4.34
C TYR A 69 -18.11 -4.45 -5.84
N LEU A 70 -19.07 -5.28 -6.25
CA LEU A 70 -19.51 -5.42 -7.64
C LEU A 70 -20.73 -4.54 -7.89
N ASP A 71 -20.55 -3.21 -7.72
CA ASP A 71 -21.58 -2.23 -8.09
C ASP A 71 -21.58 -1.91 -9.60
N PHE A 72 -20.81 -2.67 -10.40
CA PHE A 72 -20.71 -2.58 -11.86
C PHE A 72 -20.89 -3.98 -12.43
N GLU A 73 -21.79 -4.09 -13.40
CA GLU A 73 -22.08 -5.33 -14.13
C GLU A 73 -20.86 -5.67 -15.00
N LEU A 74 -19.97 -6.50 -14.47
CA LEU A 74 -18.91 -7.13 -15.26
C LEU A 74 -19.45 -8.42 -15.85
N GLU A 75 -19.18 -8.66 -17.13
CA GLU A 75 -19.43 -9.96 -17.73
C GLU A 75 -18.54 -11.03 -17.07
N GLU A 76 -18.96 -12.29 -17.09
CA GLU A 76 -18.25 -13.39 -16.43
C GLU A 76 -16.78 -13.50 -16.94
N ASP A 77 -16.58 -13.33 -18.24
CA ASP A 77 -15.26 -13.37 -18.87
C ASP A 77 -14.37 -12.20 -18.44
N GLU A 78 -14.92 -11.00 -18.27
CA GLU A 78 -14.18 -9.82 -17.78
C GLU A 78 -13.75 -10.01 -16.32
N LEU A 79 -14.66 -10.49 -15.48
CA LEU A 79 -14.35 -10.80 -14.08
C LEU A 79 -13.24 -11.85 -13.97
N LYS A 80 -13.28 -12.86 -14.83
CA LYS A 80 -12.25 -13.90 -14.91
C LYS A 80 -10.89 -13.35 -15.35
N ASP A 81 -10.88 -12.48 -16.37
CA ASP A 81 -9.65 -11.82 -16.83
C ASP A 81 -9.02 -10.95 -15.74
N PHE A 82 -9.81 -10.07 -15.11
CA PHE A 82 -9.31 -9.25 -14.00
C PHE A 82 -8.83 -10.09 -12.82
N THR A 83 -9.54 -11.17 -12.49
CA THR A 83 -9.11 -12.10 -11.43
C THR A 83 -7.77 -12.75 -11.77
N ASN A 84 -7.56 -13.12 -13.03
CA ASN A 84 -6.28 -13.65 -13.49
C ASN A 84 -5.15 -12.61 -13.33
N LYS A 85 -5.38 -11.37 -13.79
CA LYS A 85 -4.42 -10.25 -13.66
C LYS A 85 -4.05 -9.96 -12.21
N ILE A 86 -5.05 -9.91 -11.32
CA ILE A 86 -4.86 -9.78 -9.88
C ILE A 86 -3.99 -10.91 -9.33
N ASN A 87 -4.21 -12.16 -9.76
CA ASN A 87 -3.42 -13.29 -9.29
C ASN A 87 -1.97 -13.23 -9.76
N ILE A 88 -1.71 -12.73 -10.98
CA ILE A 88 -0.36 -12.52 -11.51
C ILE A 88 0.39 -11.51 -10.64
N ILE A 89 -0.18 -10.31 -10.44
CA ILE A 89 0.41 -9.28 -9.57
C ILE A 89 0.67 -9.84 -8.17
N ASN A 90 -0.35 -10.48 -7.58
CA ASN A 90 -0.23 -10.98 -6.21
C ASN A 90 0.84 -12.06 -6.06
N THR A 91 0.95 -12.96 -7.04
CA THR A 91 1.99 -13.99 -7.06
C THR A 91 3.37 -13.36 -7.16
N GLU A 92 3.53 -12.39 -8.06
CA GLU A 92 4.81 -11.73 -8.27
C GLU A 92 5.29 -11.02 -7.01
N ILE A 93 4.51 -10.08 -6.47
CA ILE A 93 4.96 -9.27 -5.32
C ILE A 93 5.11 -10.12 -4.04
N SER A 94 4.46 -11.29 -3.99
CA SER A 94 4.60 -12.23 -2.87
C SER A 94 5.93 -13.02 -2.90
N ASN A 95 6.67 -13.01 -4.01
CA ASN A 95 7.99 -13.64 -4.10
C ASN A 95 9.07 -12.84 -3.38
N PHE A 96 8.83 -11.56 -3.14
CA PHE A 96 9.74 -10.67 -2.45
C PHE A 96 9.45 -10.66 -0.95
N LYS A 97 10.53 -10.73 -0.16
CA LYS A 97 10.46 -10.68 1.30
C LYS A 97 11.35 -9.57 1.81
N LEU A 98 10.81 -8.74 2.69
CA LEU A 98 11.59 -7.70 3.36
C LEU A 98 12.79 -8.30 4.09
N LYS A 99 13.98 -7.71 3.88
CA LYS A 99 15.22 -8.13 4.54
C LYS A 99 15.39 -7.53 5.94
N GLU A 100 14.62 -6.49 6.23
CA GLU A 100 14.62 -5.73 7.49
C GLU A 100 13.20 -5.30 7.88
N ASN A 101 13.05 -4.73 9.07
CA ASN A 101 11.78 -4.15 9.50
C ASN A 101 11.69 -2.71 8.98
N ILE A 102 10.57 -2.32 8.37
CA ILE A 102 10.37 -0.96 7.85
C ILE A 102 9.03 -0.36 8.31
N ILE A 103 8.92 0.96 8.27
CA ILE A 103 7.66 1.69 8.39
C ILE A 103 7.22 2.15 7.00
N VAL A 104 5.97 1.86 6.67
CA VAL A 104 5.30 2.39 5.47
C VAL A 104 4.07 3.20 5.87
N TRP A 105 3.64 4.08 4.97
CA TRP A 105 2.59 5.05 5.25
C TRP A 105 1.47 4.98 4.22
N ARG A 106 0.25 5.32 4.63
CA ARG A 106 -0.88 5.42 3.70
C ARG A 106 -1.82 6.53 4.11
N TYR A 107 -2.05 7.48 3.21
CA TYR A 107 -3.17 8.41 3.34
C TYR A 107 -4.46 7.76 2.86
N THR A 108 -5.56 8.03 3.56
CA THR A 108 -6.88 7.52 3.20
C THR A 108 -7.98 8.34 3.85
N TYR A 109 -9.23 7.99 3.57
CA TYR A 109 -10.38 8.50 4.30
C TYR A 109 -10.67 7.62 5.52
N LYS A 110 -11.01 8.25 6.64
CA LYS A 110 -11.42 7.56 7.87
C LYS A 110 -12.55 6.59 7.61
N LYS A 111 -13.54 6.99 6.79
CA LYS A 111 -14.68 6.14 6.42
C LYS A 111 -14.24 4.83 5.77
N PHE A 112 -13.22 4.85 4.91
CA PHE A 112 -12.70 3.64 4.26
C PHE A 112 -11.89 2.80 5.24
N PHE A 113 -11.09 3.43 6.09
CA PHE A 113 -10.41 2.72 7.16
C PHE A 113 -11.39 2.04 8.13
N GLU A 114 -12.51 2.68 8.44
CA GLU A 114 -13.60 2.10 9.27
C GLU A 114 -14.23 0.86 8.64
N GLN A 115 -14.37 0.83 7.30
CA GLN A 115 -14.93 -0.33 6.60
C GLN A 115 -14.08 -1.59 6.76
N LEU A 116 -12.76 -1.46 6.95
CA LEU A 116 -11.87 -2.61 7.18
C LEU A 116 -12.19 -3.37 8.48
N PHE A 117 -12.90 -2.74 9.42
CA PHE A 117 -13.29 -3.35 10.69
C PHE A 117 -14.64 -4.08 10.63
N GLU A 118 -15.29 -4.19 9.46
CA GLU A 118 -16.53 -4.97 9.25
C GLU A 118 -17.61 -4.66 10.33
N SER A 119 -17.95 -3.38 10.51
CA SER A 119 -18.89 -2.87 11.53
C SER A 119 -18.39 -2.89 12.99
N ASN A 120 -17.17 -3.38 13.26
CA ASN A 120 -16.56 -3.23 14.57
C ASN A 120 -16.03 -1.81 14.80
N LYS A 121 -16.05 -1.38 16.06
CA LYS A 121 -15.44 -0.10 16.45
C LYS A 121 -13.92 -0.16 16.31
N ILE A 122 -13.34 0.91 15.76
CA ILE A 122 -11.88 1.14 15.75
C ILE A 122 -11.36 1.25 17.20
N LYS A 123 -10.71 0.20 17.67
CA LYS A 123 -10.14 0.09 19.01
C LYS A 123 -8.76 -0.54 18.95
N VAL A 124 -7.81 0.00 19.74
CA VAL A 124 -6.48 -0.58 19.90
C VAL A 124 -6.58 -2.06 20.30
N GLY A 125 -5.72 -2.88 19.71
CA GLY A 125 -5.70 -4.33 19.82
C GLY A 125 -6.64 -5.04 18.84
N ARG A 126 -7.55 -4.34 18.17
CA ARG A 126 -8.41 -4.95 17.15
C ARG A 126 -7.61 -5.29 15.90
N LYS A 127 -8.02 -6.39 15.28
CA LYS A 127 -7.48 -6.88 14.02
C LYS A 127 -8.43 -6.55 12.88
N PHE A 128 -7.89 -6.32 11.70
CA PHE A 128 -8.64 -6.16 10.46
C PHE A 128 -7.90 -6.86 9.32
N ILE A 129 -8.60 -7.10 8.21
CA ILE A 129 -8.04 -7.72 7.01
C ILE A 129 -8.28 -6.76 5.85
N GLU A 130 -7.24 -6.38 5.15
CA GLU A 130 -7.40 -5.75 3.84
C GLU A 130 -7.50 -6.86 2.80
N LYS A 131 -8.69 -7.01 2.22
CA LYS A 131 -8.97 -8.04 1.21
C LYS A 131 -8.30 -7.69 -0.12
N SER A 132 -8.08 -6.41 -0.39
CA SER A 132 -7.40 -5.93 -1.58
C SER A 132 -5.88 -5.86 -1.43
N PHE A 133 -5.19 -5.43 -2.48
CA PHE A 133 -3.83 -4.93 -2.31
C PHE A 133 -3.82 -3.68 -1.45
N MET A 134 -2.70 -3.40 -0.79
CA MET A 134 -2.52 -2.17 -0.02
C MET A 134 -1.29 -1.41 -0.53
N SER A 135 -1.55 -0.40 -1.34
CA SER A 135 -0.57 0.60 -1.77
C SER A 135 -0.16 1.48 -0.58
N THR A 136 1.13 1.61 -0.35
CA THR A 136 1.71 2.42 0.71
C THR A 136 2.91 3.20 0.18
N THR A 137 3.35 4.23 0.86
CA THR A 137 4.55 5.00 0.50
C THR A 137 5.61 4.85 1.59
N LEU A 138 6.87 4.79 1.17
CA LEU A 138 8.01 4.90 2.09
C LEU A 138 8.23 6.35 2.55
N LEU A 139 7.70 7.33 1.82
CA LEU A 139 8.02 8.75 2.00
C LEU A 139 6.74 9.61 2.03
N PRO A 140 6.04 9.70 3.18
CA PRO A 140 4.70 10.31 3.26
C PRO A 140 4.66 11.80 2.94
N LYS A 141 5.80 12.51 3.02
CA LYS A 141 5.90 13.93 2.64
C LYS A 141 5.65 14.13 1.14
N ASN A 142 6.01 13.17 0.28
CA ASN A 142 5.85 13.27 -1.17
C ASN A 142 4.37 13.24 -1.58
N LEU A 143 3.54 12.55 -0.79
CA LEU A 143 2.09 12.44 -1.05
C LEU A 143 1.23 13.42 -0.26
N GLU A 144 1.83 14.36 0.50
CA GLU A 144 1.07 15.28 1.35
C GLU A 144 0.16 16.22 0.53
N GLU A 145 0.68 16.84 -0.53
CA GLU A 145 -0.10 17.72 -1.40
C GLU A 145 -1.22 16.96 -2.13
N PHE A 146 -0.91 15.77 -2.64
CA PHE A 146 -1.88 14.88 -3.26
C PHE A 146 -2.99 14.50 -2.27
N ALA A 147 -2.62 14.13 -1.05
CA ALA A 147 -3.57 13.73 0.00
C ALA A 147 -4.44 14.90 0.46
N LEU A 148 -3.90 16.12 0.54
CA LEU A 148 -4.66 17.35 0.81
C LEU A 148 -5.67 17.64 -0.30
N SER A 149 -5.23 17.55 -1.57
CA SER A 149 -6.06 17.79 -2.76
C SER A 149 -7.18 16.76 -2.89
N ASN A 150 -6.92 15.52 -2.47
CA ASN A 150 -7.90 14.44 -2.40
C ASN A 150 -8.66 14.39 -1.07
N HIS A 151 -8.49 15.37 -0.18
CA HIS A 151 -9.20 15.47 1.10
C HIS A 151 -9.10 14.22 2.00
N TYR A 152 -8.00 13.47 1.91
CA TYR A 152 -7.73 12.38 2.83
C TYR A 152 -7.56 12.92 4.24
N ASP A 153 -8.32 12.43 5.22
CA ASP A 153 -8.32 12.95 6.60
C ASP A 153 -7.57 12.03 7.58
N THR A 154 -7.04 10.92 7.08
CA THR A 154 -6.45 9.84 7.86
C THR A 154 -5.09 9.43 7.32
N LEU A 155 -4.13 9.26 8.23
CA LEU A 155 -2.81 8.68 7.93
C LEU A 155 -2.62 7.40 8.74
N LEU A 156 -2.27 6.34 8.03
CA LEU A 156 -1.85 5.07 8.60
C LEU A 156 -0.32 5.03 8.61
N ASN A 157 0.25 4.75 9.78
CA ASN A 157 1.64 4.30 9.94
C ASN A 157 1.56 2.78 10.12
N ILE A 158 2.27 2.03 9.27
CA ILE A 158 2.20 0.58 9.25
C ILE A 158 3.60 0.02 9.47
N CYS A 159 3.77 -0.69 10.57
CA CYS A 159 4.98 -1.43 10.89
C CYS A 159 4.98 -2.76 10.14
N LEU A 160 5.99 -2.97 9.28
CA LEU A 160 6.21 -4.20 8.54
C LEU A 160 7.47 -4.90 9.08
N THR A 161 7.33 -6.15 9.48
CA THR A 161 8.46 -6.92 10.00
C THR A 161 9.26 -7.56 8.86
N LYS A 162 10.54 -7.82 9.09
CA LYS A 162 11.39 -8.66 8.24
C LYS A 162 10.66 -9.96 7.87
N GLY A 163 10.76 -10.35 6.61
CA GLY A 163 10.10 -11.53 6.06
C GLY A 163 8.68 -11.27 5.54
N THR A 164 8.13 -10.07 5.75
CA THR A 164 6.86 -9.64 5.13
C THR A 164 6.96 -9.72 3.62
N ASN A 165 5.93 -10.30 3.00
CA ASN A 165 5.78 -10.32 1.56
C ASN A 165 5.32 -8.95 1.03
N GLY A 166 5.88 -8.52 -0.09
CA GLY A 166 5.56 -7.25 -0.74
C GLY A 166 6.74 -6.74 -1.55
N ALA A 167 6.49 -5.77 -2.42
CA ALA A 167 7.52 -5.25 -3.31
C ALA A 167 7.49 -3.73 -3.36
N TYR A 168 8.67 -3.14 -3.52
CA TYR A 168 8.80 -1.72 -3.87
C TYR A 168 8.60 -1.56 -5.37
N VAL A 169 7.64 -0.76 -5.80
CA VAL A 169 7.28 -0.59 -7.21
C VAL A 169 7.52 0.86 -7.60
N ASP A 170 8.22 1.06 -8.72
CA ASP A 170 8.53 2.39 -9.22
C ASP A 170 8.70 2.36 -10.74
N PHE A 171 8.24 3.43 -11.38
CA PHE A 171 8.24 3.58 -12.84
C PHE A 171 8.68 5.00 -13.17
N GLU A 172 9.71 5.14 -14.01
CA GLU A 172 10.28 6.46 -14.34
C GLU A 172 9.27 7.44 -14.97
N LYS A 173 8.19 6.90 -15.55
CA LYS A 173 7.12 7.66 -16.19
C LYS A 173 5.96 8.02 -15.27
N ASP A 174 6.02 7.62 -14.00
CA ASP A 174 4.96 7.92 -13.04
C ASP A 174 5.17 9.33 -12.46
N GLY A 175 4.18 10.20 -12.65
CA GLY A 175 4.28 11.63 -12.31
C GLY A 175 4.24 11.92 -10.81
N LEU A 176 3.91 10.92 -9.97
CA LEU A 176 3.67 11.12 -8.55
C LEU A 176 4.85 10.74 -7.64
N ASN A 177 5.94 10.15 -8.17
CA ASN A 177 7.14 9.72 -7.40
C ASN A 177 6.75 9.13 -6.02
N GLU A 178 5.78 8.20 -6.03
CA GLU A 178 5.07 7.77 -4.82
C GLU A 178 5.96 6.96 -3.87
N ARG A 179 7.09 6.44 -4.38
CA ARG A 179 7.98 5.52 -3.67
C ARG A 179 7.16 4.39 -3.04
N GLU A 180 6.38 3.74 -3.89
CA GLU A 180 5.31 2.84 -3.47
C GLU A 180 5.90 1.53 -2.94
N PHE A 181 5.45 1.12 -1.76
CA PHE A 181 5.58 -0.26 -1.30
C PHE A 181 4.21 -0.94 -1.35
N LEU A 182 4.09 -1.94 -2.20
CA LEU A 182 2.83 -2.64 -2.46
C LEU A 182 2.75 -3.93 -1.65
N LEU A 183 1.73 -4.00 -0.79
CA LEU A 183 1.43 -5.21 -0.02
C LEU A 183 0.44 -6.12 -0.75
N PRO A 184 0.64 -7.46 -0.67
CA PRO A 184 -0.24 -8.44 -1.29
C PRO A 184 -1.65 -8.43 -0.68
N LYS A 185 -2.58 -9.06 -1.40
CA LYS A 185 -3.97 -9.14 -0.96
C LYS A 185 -4.14 -10.02 0.27
N GLY A 186 -5.10 -9.68 1.14
CA GLY A 186 -5.44 -10.48 2.32
C GLY A 186 -4.53 -10.26 3.53
N CYS A 187 -3.71 -9.20 3.51
CA CYS A 187 -2.89 -8.80 4.65
C CYS A 187 -3.74 -8.56 5.89
N LYS A 188 -3.29 -9.10 7.02
CA LYS A 188 -3.94 -8.96 8.32
C LYS A 188 -3.17 -7.96 9.14
N PHE A 189 -3.88 -7.05 9.79
CA PHE A 189 -3.27 -6.00 10.58
C PHE A 189 -3.86 -5.96 11.98
N LYS A 190 -3.09 -5.43 12.91
CA LYS A 190 -3.53 -5.11 14.26
C LYS A 190 -3.36 -3.61 14.49
N LEU A 191 -4.41 -2.95 14.94
CA LEU A 191 -4.33 -1.56 15.35
C LEU A 191 -3.60 -1.46 16.69
N ILE A 192 -2.48 -0.74 16.74
CA ILE A 192 -1.65 -0.60 17.95
C ILE A 192 -1.89 0.74 18.63
N LYS A 193 -2.16 1.79 17.86
CA LYS A 193 -2.41 3.13 18.41
C LYS A 193 -3.41 3.89 17.57
N LYS A 194 -4.14 4.80 18.22
CA LYS A 194 -4.97 5.80 17.54
C LYS A 194 -4.78 7.17 18.17
N LYS A 195 -4.72 8.20 17.35
CA LYS A 195 -4.58 9.60 17.75
C LYS A 195 -5.52 10.46 16.93
N PHE A 196 -6.25 11.34 17.59
CA PHE A 196 -7.06 12.38 16.97
C PHE A 196 -6.39 13.75 17.12
N ARG A 197 -6.46 14.58 16.08
CA ARG A 197 -5.84 15.91 15.99
C ARG A 197 -6.91 16.92 15.55
N LEU A 198 -7.45 17.69 16.51
CA LEU A 198 -8.54 18.64 16.24
C LEU A 198 -8.14 19.76 15.26
N LEU A 199 -6.93 20.31 15.41
CA LEU A 199 -6.45 21.50 14.68
C LEU A 199 -5.27 21.20 13.75
N ARG A 200 -5.01 19.93 13.45
CA ARG A 200 -3.91 19.53 12.56
C ARG A 200 -4.38 18.44 11.62
N TRP A 201 -4.11 18.64 10.35
CA TRP A 201 -4.25 17.62 9.33
C TRP A 201 -3.02 16.68 9.37
N PRO A 202 -3.17 15.38 9.06
CA PRO A 202 -4.43 14.64 9.01
C PRO A 202 -5.06 14.51 10.42
N HIS A 203 -6.39 14.56 10.48
CA HIS A 203 -7.13 14.56 11.75
C HIS A 203 -7.02 13.25 12.50
N TYR A 204 -6.89 12.14 11.78
CA TYR A 204 -6.77 10.80 12.34
C TYR A 204 -5.42 10.20 11.99
N VAL A 205 -4.71 9.72 13.01
CA VAL A 205 -3.47 8.98 12.83
C VAL A 205 -3.58 7.64 13.54
N TYR A 206 -3.38 6.57 12.79
CA TYR A 206 -3.45 5.20 13.28
C TYR A 206 -2.10 4.52 13.07
N GLU A 207 -1.59 3.86 14.11
CA GLU A 207 -0.41 3.00 13.99
C GLU A 207 -0.90 1.55 13.96
N CYS A 208 -0.53 0.83 12.92
CA CYS A 208 -0.90 -0.56 12.67
C CYS A 208 0.36 -1.41 12.55
N GLU A 209 0.22 -2.69 12.87
CA GLU A 209 1.26 -3.70 12.70
C GLU A 209 0.70 -4.80 11.78
N LEU A 210 1.46 -5.19 10.76
CA LEU A 210 1.12 -6.37 9.97
C LEU A 210 1.30 -7.63 10.83
N ILE A 211 0.32 -8.53 10.81
CA ILE A 211 0.29 -9.74 11.62
C ILE A 211 0.12 -10.99 10.76
N GLY A 212 1.23 -11.71 10.54
CA GLY A 212 1.24 -13.01 9.87
C GLY A 212 1.69 -12.93 8.43
#